data_AF-A0A2E5Y2U1-F1
#
_entry.id   AF-A0A2E5Y2U1-F1
#
_cell.length_a   1.000
_cell.length_b   1.000
_cell.length_c   1.000
_cell.angle_alpha   90.00
_cell.angle_beta   90.00
_cell.angle_gamma   90.00
#
_symmetry.space_group_name_H-M   'P 1'
#
loop_
_entity.id
_entity.type
_entity.pdbx_description
1 polymer ?
#
loop_
_entity_poly.entity_id
_entity_poly.type
_entity_poly.pdbx_seq_one_letter_code
_entity_poly.pdbx_strand_id
1 'polypeptide(L)'
;MNNRKCKNCGYTVHKRFCSECGQKDSELLKFKILVKEFFNEFLDLDSRLFLTLKYLITKPGFLTTEYWQGRKSRYSSPFRIYLITSIMFVFFNSLSLNNPKENNQIKASSIEQEKLEDDISIYSLAWLVTKNNIDYIFDKQSENLDLFLFMPFFSLGLKISNRKHKHLYFAHYFIATFHIWSALNLLSIIIIIFNIVLPNYELLINIFNVAVPIYILLAIKHIFNISLIKSIIKTIFIGASAFFALISLIIIVFSSSIILHYLELI
;
A
#
# COMPACT_ATOMS: atom_id res chain seq x y z
N MET A 1 -30.84 21.43 -32.14
CA MET A 1 -29.74 20.51 -31.76
C MET A 1 -28.43 21.11 -32.27
N ASN A 2 -27.55 21.60 -31.41
CA ASN A 2 -26.27 22.17 -31.85
C ASN A 2 -25.32 21.05 -32.31
N ASN A 3 -25.12 20.92 -33.62
CA ASN A 3 -24.08 20.07 -34.22
C ASN A 3 -22.70 20.66 -33.86
N ARG A 4 -22.10 20.16 -32.78
CA ARG A 4 -20.72 20.51 -32.41
C ARG A 4 -19.75 19.58 -33.13
N LYS A 5 -18.77 20.15 -33.84
CA LYS A 5 -17.67 19.38 -34.43
C LYS A 5 -16.60 19.11 -33.39
N CYS A 6 -16.06 17.90 -33.39
CA CYS A 6 -14.94 17.49 -32.55
C CYS A 6 -13.72 18.36 -32.84
N LYS A 7 -13.07 18.90 -31.81
CA LYS A 7 -11.89 19.75 -31.98
C LYS A 7 -10.66 18.99 -32.46
N ASN A 8 -10.59 17.67 -32.24
CA ASN A 8 -9.47 16.83 -32.66
C ASN A 8 -9.66 16.27 -34.07
N CYS A 9 -10.78 15.57 -34.34
CA CYS A 9 -10.99 14.88 -35.62
C CYS A 9 -12.05 15.49 -36.53
N GLY A 10 -12.72 16.59 -36.13
CA GLY A 10 -13.75 17.26 -36.93
C GLY A 10 -15.10 16.54 -37.03
N TYR A 11 -15.21 15.30 -36.50
CA TYR A 11 -16.44 14.52 -36.51
C TYR A 11 -17.58 15.20 -35.76
N THR A 12 -18.81 15.06 -36.24
CA THR A 12 -20.01 15.61 -35.57
C THR A 12 -20.31 14.86 -34.29
N VAL A 13 -20.22 15.55 -33.16
CA VAL A 13 -20.35 14.94 -31.84
C VAL A 13 -21.79 15.12 -31.33
N HIS A 14 -22.46 14.00 -31.07
CA HIS A 14 -23.82 13.97 -30.51
C HIS A 14 -23.85 13.66 -28.99
N LYS A 15 -22.70 13.26 -28.40
CA LYS A 15 -22.55 12.86 -26.98
C LYS A 15 -21.41 13.62 -26.30
N ARG A 16 -21.19 13.39 -25.00
CA ARG A 16 -20.10 14.04 -24.24
C ARG A 16 -18.69 13.59 -24.69
N PHE A 17 -18.58 12.51 -25.47
CA PHE A 17 -17.35 11.96 -26.01
C PHE A 17 -17.52 11.69 -27.51
N CYS A 18 -16.48 11.98 -28.29
CA CYS A 18 -16.43 11.68 -29.72
C CYS A 18 -16.33 10.16 -29.94
N SER A 19 -17.19 9.60 -30.77
CA SER A 19 -17.20 8.17 -31.11
C SER A 19 -16.03 7.73 -32.00
N GLU A 20 -15.46 8.65 -32.78
CA GLU A 20 -14.35 8.36 -33.70
C GLU A 20 -12.99 8.38 -33.01
N CYS A 21 -12.70 9.44 -32.23
CA CYS A 21 -11.37 9.62 -31.64
C CYS A 21 -11.36 9.59 -30.11
N GLY A 22 -12.50 9.39 -29.45
CA GLY A 22 -12.62 9.32 -27.99
C GLY A 22 -12.50 10.65 -27.24
N GLN A 23 -12.33 11.79 -27.92
CA GLN A 23 -12.16 13.09 -27.26
C GLN A 23 -13.43 13.48 -26.49
N LYS A 24 -13.30 13.74 -25.18
CA LYS A 24 -14.34 14.36 -24.35
C LYS A 24 -14.55 15.81 -24.82
N ASP A 25 -15.79 16.23 -25.04
CA ASP A 25 -16.11 17.63 -25.33
C ASP A 25 -15.91 18.44 -24.04
N SER A 26 -14.69 18.94 -23.84
CA SER A 26 -14.30 19.74 -22.69
C SER A 26 -14.26 21.24 -23.04
N GLU A 27 -14.86 22.03 -22.15
CA GLU A 27 -14.55 23.45 -22.04
C GLU A 27 -13.08 23.64 -21.66
N LEU A 28 -12.55 24.85 -21.89
CA LEU A 28 -11.18 25.25 -21.52
C LEU A 28 -10.75 24.64 -20.18
N LEU A 29 -9.73 23.78 -20.22
CA LEU A 29 -9.17 23.08 -19.07
C LEU A 29 -8.60 24.10 -18.07
N LYS A 30 -9.45 24.53 -17.13
CA LYS A 30 -9.01 25.30 -15.97
C LYS A 30 -8.47 24.32 -14.94
N PHE A 31 -7.35 24.65 -14.30
CA PHE A 31 -6.77 23.85 -13.21
C PHE A 31 -7.81 23.50 -12.12
N LYS A 32 -8.71 24.43 -11.80
CA LYS A 32 -9.82 24.20 -10.86
C LYS A 32 -10.80 23.11 -11.31
N ILE A 33 -11.06 22.98 -12.62
CA ILE A 33 -11.91 21.92 -13.17
C ILE A 33 -11.17 20.59 -13.12
N LEU A 34 -9.87 20.54 -13.42
CA LEU A 34 -9.04 19.34 -13.28
C LEU A 34 -8.99 18.83 -11.84
N VAL A 35 -8.74 19.72 -10.88
CA VAL A 35 -8.73 19.38 -9.45
C VAL A 35 -10.12 18.92 -9.01
N LYS A 36 -11.19 19.57 -9.47
CA LYS A 36 -12.57 19.15 -9.19
C LYS A 36 -12.92 17.81 -9.82
N GLU A 37 -12.52 17.55 -11.07
CA GLU A 37 -12.74 16.26 -11.73
C GLU A 37 -11.93 15.16 -11.04
N PHE A 38 -10.68 15.43 -10.63
CA PHE A 38 -9.87 14.52 -9.82
C PHE A 38 -10.56 14.21 -8.49
N PHE A 39 -10.91 15.23 -7.70
CA PHE A 39 -11.59 14.99 -6.42
C PHE A 39 -12.97 14.37 -6.59
N ASN A 40 -13.75 14.69 -7.63
CA ASN A 40 -15.02 13.98 -7.88
C ASN A 40 -14.77 12.51 -8.24
N GLU A 41 -13.78 12.20 -9.08
CA GLU A 41 -13.48 10.84 -9.48
C GLU A 41 -12.86 9.99 -8.35
N PHE A 42 -12.18 10.62 -7.38
CA PHE A 42 -11.58 9.96 -6.22
C PHE A 42 -12.48 9.99 -4.95
N LEU A 43 -13.19 11.09 -4.68
CA LEU A 43 -14.06 11.32 -3.51
C LEU A 43 -15.56 11.08 -3.75
N ASP A 44 -16.02 10.77 -4.97
CA ASP A 44 -17.38 10.26 -5.14
C ASP A 44 -17.48 8.92 -4.38
N LEU A 45 -17.99 8.99 -3.16
CA LEU A 45 -18.30 7.85 -2.30
C LEU A 45 -19.49 7.10 -2.92
N ASP A 46 -19.20 6.38 -3.99
CA ASP A 46 -20.18 5.62 -4.74
C ASP A 46 -20.45 4.28 -4.04
N SER A 47 -21.65 3.75 -4.24
CA SER A 47 -22.06 2.37 -3.93
C SER A 47 -21.02 1.30 -4.32
N ARG A 48 -20.27 1.55 -5.41
CA ARG A 48 -19.18 0.69 -5.89
C ARG A 48 -18.02 0.59 -4.90
N LEU A 49 -17.72 1.65 -4.16
CA LEU A 49 -16.63 1.66 -3.17
C LEU A 49 -16.93 0.70 -2.03
N PHE A 50 -18.12 0.82 -1.41
CA PHE A 50 -18.56 -0.06 -0.33
C PHE A 50 -18.65 -1.52 -0.79
N LEU A 51 -19.16 -1.76 -2.00
CA LEU A 51 -19.18 -3.10 -2.59
C LEU A 51 -17.76 -3.67 -2.75
N THR A 52 -16.81 -2.84 -3.19
CA THR A 52 -15.40 -3.23 -3.35
C THR A 52 -14.79 -3.55 -1.99
N LEU A 53 -14.90 -2.66 -0.99
CA LEU A 53 -14.40 -2.89 0.38
C LEU A 53 -14.97 -4.18 0.99
N LYS A 54 -16.27 -4.45 0.81
CA LYS A 54 -16.91 -5.69 1.26
C LYS A 54 -16.25 -6.92 0.65
N TYR A 55 -16.08 -6.96 -0.67
CA TYR A 55 -15.48 -8.12 -1.34
C TYR A 55 -13.99 -8.24 -1.15
N LEU A 56 -13.31 -7.13 -0.83
CA LEU A 56 -11.90 -7.11 -0.48
C LEU A 56 -11.64 -7.94 0.79
N ILE A 57 -12.52 -7.87 1.80
CA ILE A 57 -12.39 -8.67 3.03
C ILE A 57 -13.05 -10.04 2.89
N THR A 58 -14.28 -10.11 2.37
CA THR A 58 -15.09 -11.33 2.43
C THR A 58 -14.73 -12.38 1.36
N LYS A 59 -14.05 -11.97 0.28
CA LYS A 59 -13.75 -12.85 -0.86
C LYS A 59 -12.30 -12.67 -1.33
N PRO A 60 -11.32 -13.29 -0.64
CA PRO A 60 -9.90 -13.10 -0.96
C PRO A 60 -9.61 -13.45 -2.43
N GLY A 61 -9.00 -12.50 -3.15
CA GLY A 61 -8.61 -12.65 -4.56
C GLY A 61 -9.72 -12.48 -5.60
N PHE A 62 -10.99 -12.39 -5.21
CA PHE A 62 -12.13 -12.28 -6.13
C PHE A 62 -12.07 -11.01 -7.01
N LEU A 63 -11.74 -9.86 -6.43
CA LEU A 63 -11.69 -8.60 -7.20
C LEU A 63 -10.59 -8.62 -8.28
N THR A 64 -9.48 -9.32 -8.01
CA THR A 64 -8.42 -9.52 -8.99
C THR A 64 -8.91 -10.36 -10.17
N THR A 65 -9.62 -11.47 -9.90
CA THR A 65 -10.14 -12.34 -10.97
C THR A 65 -11.22 -11.62 -11.79
N GLU A 66 -12.11 -10.85 -11.16
CA GLU A 66 -13.07 -9.99 -11.86
C GLU A 66 -12.39 -8.96 -12.76
N TYR A 67 -11.33 -8.31 -12.25
CA TYR A 67 -10.57 -7.32 -13.02
C TYR A 67 -9.87 -7.93 -14.23
N TRP A 68 -9.23 -9.09 -14.06
CA TRP A 68 -8.57 -9.82 -15.15
C TRP A 68 -9.57 -10.33 -16.20
N GLN A 69 -10.81 -10.61 -15.79
CA GLN A 69 -11.90 -10.96 -16.70
C GLN A 69 -12.59 -9.74 -17.34
N GLY A 70 -12.10 -8.53 -17.10
CA GLY A 70 -12.60 -7.31 -17.73
C GLY A 70 -13.85 -6.71 -17.11
N ARG A 71 -14.39 -7.27 -16.01
CA ARG A 71 -15.59 -6.76 -15.31
C ARG A 71 -15.26 -5.59 -14.38
N LYS A 72 -14.67 -4.53 -14.95
CA LYS A 72 -14.07 -3.41 -14.21
C LYS A 72 -15.06 -2.32 -13.77
N SER A 73 -16.20 -2.17 -14.45
CA SER A 73 -17.15 -1.08 -14.18
C SER A 73 -17.93 -1.23 -12.87
N ARG A 74 -18.07 -2.47 -12.38
CA ARG A 74 -18.83 -2.81 -11.17
C ARG A 74 -18.08 -2.49 -9.86
N TYR A 75 -16.76 -2.48 -9.91
CA TYR A 75 -15.89 -2.30 -8.75
C TYR A 75 -15.04 -1.03 -8.91
N SER A 76 -14.50 -0.55 -7.79
CA SER A 76 -13.53 0.53 -7.81
C SER A 76 -12.22 0.04 -8.43
N SER A 77 -11.49 0.93 -9.10
CA SER A 77 -10.22 0.55 -9.72
C SER A 77 -9.20 0.11 -8.65
N PRO A 78 -8.29 -0.83 -8.96
CA PRO A 78 -7.31 -1.36 -7.99
C PRO A 78 -6.44 -0.27 -7.37
N PHE A 79 -6.01 0.70 -8.19
CA PHE A 79 -5.21 1.84 -7.73
C PHE A 79 -6.01 2.77 -6.82
N ARG A 80 -7.26 3.08 -7.18
CA ARG A 80 -8.13 3.94 -6.35
C ARG A 80 -8.41 3.31 -4.99
N ILE A 81 -8.72 2.01 -4.93
CA ILE A 81 -8.99 1.35 -3.65
C ILE A 81 -7.74 1.28 -2.76
N TYR A 82 -6.57 1.05 -3.36
CA TYR A 82 -5.31 1.09 -2.65
C TYR A 82 -5.05 2.46 -2.04
N LEU A 83 -5.14 3.53 -2.83
CA LEU A 83 -4.95 4.89 -2.30
C LEU A 83 -5.92 5.22 -1.16
N ILE A 84 -7.21 4.92 -1.32
CA ILE A 84 -8.22 5.17 -0.28
C ILE A 84 -7.88 4.41 1.00
N THR A 85 -7.62 3.10 0.90
CA THR A 85 -7.30 2.28 2.08
C THR A 85 -5.99 2.67 2.74
N SER A 86 -4.97 3.10 1.98
CA SER A 86 -3.71 3.60 2.53
C SER A 86 -3.87 4.94 3.26
N ILE A 87 -4.59 5.90 2.68
CA ILE A 87 -4.89 7.19 3.35
C ILE A 87 -5.69 6.94 4.63
N MET A 88 -6.72 6.08 4.57
CA MET A 88 -7.47 5.69 5.76
C MET A 88 -6.58 5.03 6.80
N PHE A 89 -5.69 4.12 6.41
CA PHE A 89 -4.78 3.44 7.33
C PHE A 89 -3.89 4.44 8.08
N VAL A 90 -3.24 5.36 7.35
CA VAL A 90 -2.42 6.42 7.96
C VAL A 90 -3.23 7.28 8.92
N PHE A 91 -4.44 7.67 8.53
CA PHE A 91 -5.34 8.45 9.38
C PHE A 91 -5.68 7.71 10.69
N PHE A 92 -6.11 6.44 10.62
CA PHE A 92 -6.48 5.66 11.80
C PHE A 92 -5.26 5.32 12.69
N ASN A 93 -4.12 5.01 12.09
CA ASN A 93 -2.87 4.77 12.81
C ASN A 93 -2.44 6.02 13.59
N SER A 94 -2.51 7.21 12.97
CA SER A 94 -2.23 8.49 13.65
C SER A 94 -3.17 8.75 14.84
N LEU A 95 -4.44 8.37 14.75
CA LEU A 95 -5.37 8.45 15.88
C LEU A 95 -5.00 7.49 17.02
N SER A 96 -4.51 6.30 16.69
CA SER A 96 -4.10 5.29 17.68
C SER A 96 -2.87 5.73 18.48
N LEU A 97 -1.86 6.32 17.82
CA LEU A 97 -0.60 6.77 18.45
C LEU A 97 -0.81 7.94 19.43
N ASN A 98 -1.89 8.71 19.28
CA ASN A 98 -2.24 9.78 20.21
C ASN A 98 -2.89 9.26 21.52
N ASN A 99 -2.99 7.94 21.71
CA ASN A 99 -3.48 7.37 22.95
C ASN A 99 -2.48 7.62 24.10
N PRO A 100 -2.91 8.25 25.21
CA PRO A 100 -2.01 8.67 26.29
C PRO A 100 -1.30 7.51 27.02
N LYS A 101 -1.72 6.26 26.82
CA LYS A 101 -1.13 5.07 27.46
C LYS A 101 0.24 4.70 26.88
N GLU A 102 0.45 4.88 25.58
CA GLU A 102 1.70 4.55 24.87
C GLU A 102 2.78 5.63 25.12
N ASN A 103 2.37 6.90 25.12
CA ASN A 103 3.22 8.04 25.49
C ASN A 103 3.79 7.94 26.92
N ASN A 104 3.09 7.28 27.85
CA ASN A 104 3.58 7.10 29.22
C ASN A 104 4.65 6.01 29.33
N GLN A 105 4.63 4.99 28.46
CA GLN A 105 5.67 3.95 28.40
C GLN A 105 6.96 4.50 27.76
N ILE A 106 6.83 5.28 26.68
CA ILE A 106 7.97 5.93 26.00
C ILE A 106 8.67 6.93 26.93
N LYS A 107 7.91 7.71 27.71
CA LYS A 107 8.46 8.63 28.73
C LYS A 107 9.16 7.89 29.87
N ALA A 108 8.65 6.74 30.29
CA ALA A 108 9.29 5.94 31.34
C ALA A 108 10.64 5.37 30.88
N SER A 109 10.73 4.91 29.62
CA SER A 109 11.99 4.41 29.04
C SER A 109 13.03 5.52 28.81
N SER A 110 12.63 6.75 28.46
CA SER A 110 13.57 7.87 28.29
C SER A 110 14.18 8.34 29.62
N ILE A 111 13.45 8.22 30.73
CA ILE A 111 13.93 8.62 32.07
C ILE A 111 14.98 7.62 32.62
N GLU A 112 14.93 6.36 32.19
CA GLU A 112 15.96 5.36 32.53
C GLU A 112 17.25 5.55 31.71
N GLN A 113 17.16 6.07 30.47
CA GLN A 113 18.32 6.30 29.60
C GLN A 113 19.17 7.51 30.02
N GLU A 114 18.57 8.55 30.60
CA GLU A 114 19.29 9.74 31.11
C GLU A 114 20.25 9.41 32.27
N LYS A 115 20.10 8.26 32.92
CA LYS A 115 20.99 7.80 34.02
C LYS A 115 22.25 7.06 33.56
N LEU A 116 22.46 6.87 32.25
CA LEU A 116 23.58 6.08 31.71
C LEU A 116 24.60 6.91 30.90
N GLU A 117 24.55 8.25 31.00
CA GLU A 117 25.36 9.17 30.17
C GLU A 117 26.77 9.45 30.69
N ASP A 118 27.14 9.00 31.89
CA ASP A 118 28.41 9.42 32.52
C ASP A 118 29.69 8.71 32.02
N ASP A 119 29.64 7.79 31.05
CA ASP A 119 30.86 7.06 30.62
C ASP A 119 30.87 6.61 29.14
N ILE A 120 30.54 7.53 28.21
CA ILE A 120 30.36 7.18 26.79
C ILE A 120 31.49 7.77 25.92
N SER A 121 32.32 6.89 25.33
CA SER A 121 33.37 7.26 24.37
C SER A 121 32.83 8.00 23.14
N ILE A 122 33.65 8.84 22.50
CA ILE A 122 33.27 9.64 21.30
C ILE A 122 32.69 8.76 20.16
N TYR A 123 33.17 7.52 20.01
CA TYR A 123 32.65 6.56 19.03
C TYR A 123 31.25 6.06 19.37
N SER A 124 30.96 5.85 20.66
CA SER A 124 29.62 5.48 21.13
C SER A 124 28.65 6.67 21.08
N LEU A 125 29.11 7.91 21.28
CA LEU A 125 28.31 9.12 21.05
C LEU A 125 27.97 9.29 19.56
N ALA A 126 28.93 9.09 18.66
CA ALA A 126 28.67 9.13 17.22
C ALA A 126 27.68 8.03 16.79
N TRP A 127 27.84 6.81 17.32
CA TRP A 127 26.88 5.73 17.07
C TRP A 127 25.50 6.02 17.67
N LEU A 128 25.40 6.58 18.87
CA LEU A 128 24.14 6.97 19.52
C LEU A 128 23.42 8.11 18.80
N VAL A 129 24.14 9.13 18.34
CA VAL A 129 23.57 10.23 17.55
C VAL A 129 23.10 9.74 16.18
N THR A 130 23.88 8.86 15.55
CA THR A 130 23.48 8.25 14.26
C THR A 130 22.28 7.33 14.46
N LYS A 131 22.27 6.51 15.51
CA LYS A 131 21.18 5.63 15.88
C LYS A 131 19.92 6.41 16.26
N ASN A 132 19.99 7.47 17.05
CA ASN A 132 18.81 8.25 17.42
C ASN A 132 18.21 9.01 16.23
N ASN A 133 19.04 9.50 15.30
CA ASN A 133 18.54 10.15 14.09
C ASN A 133 17.97 9.14 13.08
N ILE A 134 18.59 7.97 12.95
CA ILE A 134 18.09 6.87 12.13
C ILE A 134 16.83 6.29 12.75
N ASP A 135 16.84 5.92 14.03
CA ASP A 135 15.66 5.40 14.74
C ASP A 135 14.52 6.43 14.71
N TYR A 136 14.76 7.73 14.89
CA TYR A 136 13.69 8.74 14.75
C TYR A 136 13.12 8.85 13.33
N ILE A 137 13.97 8.76 12.29
CA ILE A 137 13.54 8.82 10.88
C ILE A 137 12.87 7.50 10.46
N PHE A 138 13.38 6.35 10.88
CA PHE A 138 12.84 5.04 10.57
C PHE A 138 11.57 4.75 11.39
N ASP A 139 11.55 4.98 12.69
CA ASP A 139 10.39 4.72 13.57
C ASP A 139 9.18 5.59 13.21
N LYS A 140 9.39 6.80 12.68
CA LYS A 140 8.31 7.74 12.35
C LYS A 140 7.92 7.79 10.86
N GLN A 141 8.81 7.36 9.95
CA GLN A 141 8.58 7.48 8.50
C GLN A 141 8.60 6.14 7.73
N SER A 142 9.19 5.07 8.28
CA SER A 142 9.35 3.79 7.55
C SER A 142 8.07 2.95 7.47
N GLU A 143 7.13 3.04 8.42
CA GLU A 143 5.97 2.14 8.40
C GLU A 143 4.99 2.37 7.23
N ASN A 144 5.01 3.55 6.59
CA ASN A 144 3.96 3.96 5.64
C ASN A 144 4.44 4.15 4.18
N LEU A 145 5.68 4.59 3.96
CA LEU A 145 6.22 4.87 2.62
C LEU A 145 6.74 3.59 1.92
N ASP A 146 7.21 2.65 2.73
CA ASP A 146 7.70 1.33 2.36
C ASP A 146 6.66 0.52 1.55
N LEU A 147 5.37 0.60 1.90
CA LEU A 147 4.33 -0.23 1.29
C LEU A 147 4.17 -0.05 -0.22
N PHE A 148 4.33 1.17 -0.75
CA PHE A 148 4.21 1.41 -2.18
C PHE A 148 5.46 0.95 -2.94
N LEU A 149 6.64 1.20 -2.34
CA LEU A 149 7.93 0.81 -2.92
C LEU A 149 8.10 -0.72 -2.97
N PHE A 150 7.43 -1.47 -2.08
CA PHE A 150 7.45 -2.94 -2.08
C PHE A 150 6.49 -3.60 -3.08
N MET A 151 5.51 -2.88 -3.62
CA MET A 151 4.54 -3.47 -4.56
C MET A 151 5.19 -4.03 -5.84
N PRO A 152 6.17 -3.36 -6.47
CA PRO A 152 6.91 -3.92 -7.60
C PRO A 152 7.63 -5.23 -7.26
N PHE A 153 8.24 -5.33 -6.07
CA PHE A 153 8.94 -6.54 -5.63
C PHE A 153 7.98 -7.69 -5.33
N PHE A 154 6.85 -7.42 -4.65
CA PHE A 154 5.83 -8.43 -4.43
C PHE A 154 5.19 -8.89 -5.75
N SER A 155 4.95 -7.97 -6.68
CA SER A 155 4.46 -8.27 -8.04
C SER A 155 5.46 -9.13 -8.81
N LEU A 156 6.75 -8.81 -8.70
CA LEU A 156 7.83 -9.59 -9.29
C LEU A 156 7.91 -10.99 -8.68
N GLY A 157 7.83 -11.11 -7.35
CA GLY A 157 7.77 -12.40 -6.64
C GLY A 157 6.59 -13.25 -7.10
N LEU A 158 5.40 -12.66 -7.20
CA LEU A 158 4.22 -13.31 -7.77
C LEU A 158 4.46 -13.77 -9.21
N LYS A 159 5.01 -12.91 -10.07
CA LYS A 159 5.32 -13.23 -11.47
C LYS A 159 6.31 -14.39 -11.57
N ILE A 160 7.37 -14.38 -10.77
CA ILE A 160 8.40 -15.42 -10.73
C ILE A 160 7.81 -16.76 -10.26
N SER A 161 7.02 -16.73 -9.19
CA SER A 161 6.37 -17.91 -8.61
C SER A 161 5.28 -18.51 -9.52
N ASN A 162 4.68 -17.68 -10.39
CA ASN A 162 3.60 -18.05 -11.29
C ASN A 162 4.00 -18.02 -12.78
N ARG A 163 5.30 -18.19 -13.09
CA ARG A 163 5.86 -18.17 -14.48
C ARG A 163 5.13 -19.05 -15.50
N LYS A 164 4.39 -20.07 -15.07
CA LYS A 164 3.59 -20.94 -15.94
C LYS A 164 2.42 -20.20 -16.61
N HIS A 165 1.92 -19.11 -16.04
CA HIS A 165 0.84 -18.30 -16.61
C HIS A 165 1.38 -17.27 -17.62
N LYS A 166 1.87 -17.75 -18.77
CA LYS A 166 2.56 -16.92 -19.79
C LYS A 166 1.70 -15.80 -20.39
N HIS A 167 0.37 -15.93 -20.36
CA HIS A 167 -0.56 -14.91 -20.85
C HIS A 167 -0.69 -13.70 -19.91
N LEU A 168 -0.20 -13.81 -18.66
CA LEU A 168 -0.27 -12.74 -17.68
C LEU A 168 0.99 -11.86 -17.73
N TYR A 169 0.79 -10.60 -18.10
CA TYR A 169 1.83 -9.57 -18.06
C TYR A 169 2.10 -9.07 -16.63
N PHE A 170 3.22 -8.38 -16.42
CA PHE A 170 3.59 -7.78 -15.12
C PHE A 170 2.45 -6.94 -14.50
N ALA A 171 1.72 -6.20 -15.33
CA ALA A 171 0.57 -5.41 -14.89
C ALA A 171 -0.52 -6.25 -14.18
N HIS A 172 -0.75 -7.50 -14.61
CA HIS A 172 -1.73 -8.38 -13.97
C HIS A 172 -1.33 -8.69 -12.52
N TYR A 173 -0.06 -9.02 -12.31
CA TYR A 173 0.49 -9.27 -10.98
C TYR A 173 0.45 -8.01 -10.11
N PHE A 174 0.71 -6.84 -10.71
CA PHE A 174 0.63 -5.55 -10.03
C PHE A 174 -0.81 -5.19 -9.60
N ILE A 175 -1.82 -5.59 -10.38
CA ILE A 175 -3.22 -5.48 -9.96
C ILE A 175 -3.52 -6.40 -8.78
N ALA A 176 -3.00 -7.63 -8.80
CA ALA A 176 -3.17 -8.56 -7.69
C ALA A 176 -2.55 -8.01 -6.40
N THR A 177 -1.37 -7.39 -6.48
CA THR A 177 -0.74 -6.76 -5.32
C THR A 177 -1.56 -5.61 -4.79
N PHE A 178 -2.11 -4.73 -5.64
CA PHE A 178 -3.00 -3.66 -5.20
C PHE A 178 -4.18 -4.19 -4.37
N HIS A 179 -4.90 -5.20 -4.86
CA HIS A 179 -6.02 -5.76 -4.10
C HIS A 179 -5.58 -6.46 -2.81
N ILE A 180 -4.47 -7.20 -2.82
CA ILE A 180 -3.97 -7.87 -1.62
C ILE A 180 -3.61 -6.83 -0.55
N TRP A 181 -2.78 -5.84 -0.89
CA TRP A 181 -2.36 -4.80 0.05
C TRP A 181 -3.53 -3.92 0.54
N SER A 182 -4.47 -3.59 -0.34
CA SER A 182 -5.68 -2.86 0.06
C SER A 182 -6.49 -3.64 1.11
N ALA A 183 -6.57 -4.97 0.96
CA ALA A 183 -7.27 -5.83 1.92
C ALA A 183 -6.55 -5.88 3.27
N LEU A 184 -5.21 -5.98 3.26
CA LEU A 184 -4.40 -5.97 4.46
C LEU A 184 -4.54 -4.63 5.21
N ASN A 185 -4.45 -3.50 4.50
CA ASN A 185 -4.68 -2.17 5.09
C ASN A 185 -6.07 -2.06 5.73
N LEU A 186 -7.10 -2.57 5.04
CA LEU A 186 -8.46 -2.57 5.57
C LEU A 186 -8.62 -3.46 6.80
N LEU A 187 -7.97 -4.63 6.84
CA LEU A 187 -7.95 -5.48 8.03
C LEU A 187 -7.24 -4.78 9.21
N SER A 188 -6.11 -4.12 8.96
CA SER A 188 -5.40 -3.34 9.99
C SER A 188 -6.27 -2.20 10.54
N ILE A 189 -6.99 -1.47 9.68
CA ILE A 189 -7.93 -0.42 10.09
C ILE A 189 -9.00 -0.99 11.04
N ILE A 190 -9.57 -2.15 10.72
CA ILE A 190 -10.60 -2.79 11.56
C ILE A 190 -10.04 -3.09 12.96
N ILE A 191 -8.80 -3.57 13.04
CA ILE A 191 -8.14 -3.87 14.32
C ILE A 191 -7.82 -2.60 15.10
N ILE A 192 -7.31 -1.55 14.43
CA ILE A 192 -7.05 -0.26 15.07
C ILE A 192 -8.34 0.31 15.66
N ILE A 193 -9.43 0.30 14.89
CA ILE A 193 -10.75 0.76 15.37
C ILE A 193 -11.20 -0.08 16.57
N PHE A 194 -11.07 -1.41 16.50
CA PHE A 194 -11.45 -2.27 17.61
C PHE A 194 -10.61 -1.99 18.87
N ASN A 195 -9.30 -1.77 18.72
CA ASN A 195 -8.40 -1.43 19.83
C ASN A 195 -8.77 -0.09 20.50
N ILE A 196 -9.20 0.90 19.71
CA ILE A 196 -9.70 2.18 20.24
C ILE A 196 -10.97 1.97 21.08
N VAL A 197 -11.85 1.04 20.70
CA VAL A 197 -13.15 0.82 21.36
C VAL A 197 -13.06 -0.15 22.55
N LEU A 198 -12.34 -1.25 22.40
CA LEU A 198 -12.18 -2.32 23.41
C LEU A 198 -10.68 -2.52 23.69
N PRO A 199 -10.13 -1.88 24.73
CA PRO A 199 -8.69 -1.94 25.01
C PRO A 199 -8.30 -3.31 25.55
N ASN A 200 -7.91 -4.22 24.65
CA ASN A 200 -7.20 -5.47 24.96
C ASN A 200 -6.42 -5.95 23.70
N TYR A 201 -5.26 -5.34 23.47
CA TYR A 201 -4.57 -5.34 22.17
C TYR A 201 -3.86 -6.66 21.82
N GLU A 202 -3.39 -7.44 22.81
CA GLU A 202 -2.53 -8.60 22.55
C GLU A 202 -3.22 -9.71 21.77
N LEU A 203 -4.46 -10.05 22.15
CA LEU A 203 -5.21 -11.10 21.46
C LEU A 203 -5.50 -10.72 19.99
N LEU A 204 -5.83 -9.45 19.74
CA LEU A 204 -6.17 -8.97 18.40
C LEU A 204 -4.96 -8.93 17.47
N ILE A 205 -3.80 -8.53 17.99
CA ILE A 205 -2.54 -8.56 17.24
C ILE A 205 -2.17 -10.00 16.88
N ASN A 206 -2.32 -10.94 17.82
CA ASN A 206 -2.05 -12.35 17.54
C ASN A 206 -3.01 -12.92 16.48
N ILE A 207 -4.30 -12.59 16.55
CA ILE A 207 -5.28 -12.96 15.52
C ILE A 207 -4.88 -12.37 14.16
N PHE A 208 -4.46 -11.10 14.12
CA PHE A 208 -4.03 -10.45 12.89
C PHE A 208 -2.82 -11.13 12.25
N ASN A 209 -1.79 -11.41 13.05
CA ASN A 209 -0.57 -12.07 12.60
C ASN A 209 -0.83 -13.45 11.97
N VAL A 210 -1.91 -14.13 12.39
CA VAL A 210 -2.38 -15.38 11.79
C VAL A 210 -3.31 -15.13 10.60
N ALA A 211 -4.20 -14.13 10.66
CA ALA A 211 -5.17 -13.83 9.61
C ALA A 211 -4.52 -13.31 8.31
N VAL A 212 -3.47 -12.49 8.40
CA VAL A 212 -2.75 -11.94 7.24
C VAL A 212 -2.19 -13.04 6.32
N PRO A 213 -1.35 -13.99 6.79
CA PRO A 213 -0.82 -15.03 5.93
C PRO A 213 -1.93 -15.95 5.39
N ILE A 214 -2.98 -16.22 6.17
CA ILE A 214 -4.15 -16.98 5.71
C ILE A 214 -4.84 -16.25 4.55
N TYR A 215 -5.07 -14.94 4.68
CA TYR A 215 -5.71 -14.13 3.63
C TYR A 215 -4.90 -14.15 2.33
N ILE A 216 -3.58 -13.91 2.41
CA ILE A 216 -2.69 -13.93 1.23
C ILE A 216 -2.72 -15.30 0.56
N LEU A 217 -2.64 -16.37 1.34
CA LEU A 217 -2.68 -17.75 0.87
C LEU A 217 -4.01 -18.06 0.16
N LEU A 218 -5.15 -17.65 0.72
CA LEU A 218 -6.46 -17.83 0.10
C LEU A 218 -6.60 -16.99 -1.17
N ALA A 219 -6.07 -15.76 -1.17
CA ALA A 219 -6.08 -14.89 -2.33
C ALA A 219 -5.27 -15.49 -3.49
N ILE A 220 -4.04 -15.95 -3.23
CA ILE A 220 -3.20 -16.60 -4.26
C ILE A 220 -3.87 -17.88 -4.78
N LYS A 221 -4.46 -18.69 -3.88
CA LYS A 221 -5.21 -19.90 -4.25
C LYS A 221 -6.33 -19.57 -5.22
N HIS A 222 -7.13 -18.55 -4.92
CA HIS A 222 -8.26 -18.13 -5.72
C HIS A 222 -7.84 -17.47 -7.05
N ILE A 223 -6.87 -16.55 -7.02
CA ILE A 223 -6.39 -15.79 -8.19
C ILE A 223 -5.83 -16.73 -9.26
N PHE A 224 -5.01 -17.70 -8.88
CA PHE A 224 -4.34 -18.60 -9.82
C PHE A 224 -5.04 -19.95 -10.01
N ASN A 225 -6.15 -20.18 -9.29
CA ASN A 225 -6.89 -21.44 -9.29
C ASN A 225 -5.97 -22.67 -9.06
N ILE A 226 -5.23 -22.66 -7.95
CA ILE A 226 -4.26 -23.71 -7.60
C ILE A 226 -4.66 -24.46 -6.32
N SER A 227 -4.02 -25.60 -6.05
CA SER A 227 -4.21 -26.34 -4.81
C SER A 227 -3.63 -25.59 -3.59
N LEU A 228 -4.15 -25.90 -2.40
CA LEU A 228 -3.74 -25.25 -1.14
C LEU A 228 -2.22 -25.38 -0.90
N ILE A 229 -1.67 -26.57 -1.09
CA ILE A 229 -0.24 -26.86 -0.91
C ILE A 229 0.62 -25.99 -1.84
N LYS A 230 0.23 -25.87 -3.11
CA LYS A 230 0.92 -24.99 -4.06
C LYS A 230 0.82 -23.53 -3.60
N SER A 231 -0.33 -23.10 -3.08
CA SER A 231 -0.51 -21.74 -2.57
C SER A 231 0.41 -21.45 -1.36
N ILE A 232 0.53 -22.40 -0.43
CA ILE A 232 1.43 -22.30 0.73
C ILE A 232 2.88 -22.10 0.26
N ILE A 233 3.37 -23.00 -0.59
CA ILE A 233 4.75 -22.94 -1.10
C ILE A 233 5.02 -21.60 -1.79
N LYS A 234 4.08 -21.14 -2.62
CA LYS A 234 4.21 -19.86 -3.32
C LYS A 234 4.18 -18.66 -2.38
N THR A 235 3.33 -18.69 -1.34
CA THR A 235 3.23 -17.63 -0.34
C THR A 235 4.53 -17.48 0.44
N ILE A 236 5.12 -18.61 0.88
CA ILE A 236 6.43 -18.64 1.54
C ILE A 236 7.51 -18.07 0.62
N PHE A 237 7.56 -18.53 -0.64
CA PHE A 237 8.53 -18.03 -1.61
C PHE A 237 8.41 -16.51 -1.84
N ILE A 238 7.18 -15.99 -1.99
CA ILE A 238 6.95 -14.56 -2.19
C ILE A 238 7.39 -13.77 -0.95
N GLY A 239 7.04 -14.24 0.26
CA GLY A 239 7.47 -13.63 1.51
C GLY A 239 9.00 -13.58 1.63
N ALA A 240 9.69 -14.70 1.37
CA ALA A 240 11.15 -14.75 1.36
C ALA A 240 11.74 -13.79 0.30
N SER A 241 11.17 -13.74 -0.91
CA SER A 241 11.66 -12.82 -1.96
C SER A 241 11.51 -11.35 -1.59
N ALA A 242 10.43 -10.97 -0.91
CA ALA A 242 10.22 -9.62 -0.41
C ALA A 242 11.22 -9.28 0.71
N PHE A 243 11.47 -10.23 1.61
CA PHE A 243 12.45 -10.07 2.70
C PHE A 243 13.88 -9.86 2.17
N PHE A 244 14.33 -10.66 1.20
CA PHE A 244 15.66 -10.46 0.60
C PHE A 244 15.76 -9.15 -0.19
N ALA A 245 14.69 -8.72 -0.86
CA ALA A 245 14.64 -7.43 -1.54
C ALA A 245 14.76 -6.27 -0.55
N LEU A 246 14.09 -6.36 0.60
CA LEU A 246 14.20 -5.38 1.70
C LEU A 246 15.63 -5.29 2.22
N ILE A 247 16.25 -6.43 2.55
CA ILE A 247 17.65 -6.45 3.02
C ILE A 247 18.58 -5.81 1.98
N SER A 248 18.38 -6.13 0.70
CA SER A 248 19.20 -5.57 -0.38
C SER A 248 19.04 -4.05 -0.50
N LEU A 249 17.82 -3.53 -0.35
CA LEU A 249 17.55 -2.09 -0.33
C LEU A 249 18.23 -1.40 0.85
N ILE A 250 18.14 -1.98 2.05
CA ILE A 250 18.78 -1.45 3.26
C ILE A 250 20.30 -1.37 3.06
N ILE A 251 20.93 -2.42 2.53
CA ILE A 251 22.36 -2.44 2.23
C ILE A 251 22.72 -1.32 1.25
N ILE A 252 21.95 -1.14 0.17
CA ILE A 252 22.20 -0.09 -0.83
C ILE A 252 22.12 1.31 -0.19
N VAL A 253 21.08 1.58 0.59
CA VAL A 253 20.90 2.87 1.28
C VAL A 253 22.06 3.12 2.25
N PHE A 254 22.44 2.12 3.04
CA PHE A 254 23.55 2.22 3.99
C PHE A 254 24.88 2.47 3.28
N SER A 255 25.19 1.70 2.23
CA SER A 255 26.40 1.91 1.42
C SER A 255 26.42 3.30 0.76
N SER A 256 25.29 3.78 0.25
CA SER A 256 25.20 5.12 -0.35
C SER A 256 25.44 6.24 0.67
N SER A 257 24.96 6.05 1.90
CA SER A 257 25.15 7.01 3.00
C SER A 257 26.62 7.12 3.40
N ILE A 258 27.32 5.99 3.46
CA ILE A 258 28.77 5.95 3.71
C ILE A 258 29.53 6.70 2.61
N ILE A 259 29.20 6.45 1.35
CA ILE A 259 29.87 7.10 0.21
C ILE A 259 29.69 8.63 0.26
N LEU A 260 28.48 9.11 0.54
CA LEU A 260 28.21 10.55 0.66
C LEU A 260 29.01 11.18 1.80
N HIS A 261 29.10 10.52 2.96
CA HIS A 261 29.90 11.02 4.07
C HIS A 261 31.39 11.12 3.73
N TYR A 262 31.94 10.13 3.01
CA TYR A 262 33.32 10.21 2.54
C TYR A 262 33.55 11.34 1.53
N LEU A 263 32.57 11.65 0.68
CA LEU A 263 32.67 12.75 -0.28
C LEU A 263 32.62 14.13 0.39
N GLU A 264 31.94 14.27 1.53
CA GLU A 264 31.91 15.54 2.29
C GLU A 264 33.22 15.82 3.05
N LEU A 265 34.05 14.80 3.27
CA LEU A 265 35.35 14.92 3.95
C LEU A 265 36.51 15.27 3.02
N ILE A 266 36.30 15.25 1.69
CA ILE A 266 37.30 15.57 0.65
C ILE A 266 37.07 16.99 0.15
#